data_AF-A0A1I3G2K5-F1
#
_entry.id   AF-A0A1I3G2K5-F1
#
_cell.length_a   1.000
_cell.length_b   1.000
_cell.length_c   1.000
_cell.angle_alpha   90.00
_cell.angle_beta   90.00
_cell.angle_gamma   90.00
#
_symmetry.space_group_name_H-M   'P 1'
#
loop_
_entity.id
_entity.type
_entity.pdbx_description
1 polymer ?
#
loop_
_entity_poly.entity_id
_entity_poly.type
_entity_poly.pdbx_seq_one_letter_code
_entity_poly.pdbx_strand_id
1 'polypeptide(L)'
;MPTPAVLADLPLFPLHTVLFPDGLLPLKIFEARYMDMARDCLRAKTPFGVCLLKSGGEVAKPDEPSVPEAVGCLAEISQCDVETVGVLLIRARGTRRFRLLSHRVETGGLLVGMAEPLGDDMPLEGNEQLAKFGACAEVLERIIATIRERDADSLPFAEPFRLEDPSWVSNRLAEVLPIALRARQKLMELQDAGARIDVVHHYMQQHQLL
;
A
#
# COMPACT_ATOMS: atom_id res chain seq x y z
N MET A 1 27.60 -0.48 5.72
CA MET A 1 26.14 -0.36 5.56
C MET A 1 25.58 0.06 6.91
N PRO A 2 24.89 1.21 7.05
CA PRO A 2 24.18 1.48 8.29
C PRO A 2 23.18 0.34 8.55
N THR A 3 23.13 -0.17 9.78
CA THR A 3 22.10 -1.13 10.18
C THR A 3 20.74 -0.50 9.90
N PRO A 4 19.86 -1.13 9.11
CA PRO A 4 18.55 -0.56 8.85
C PRO A 4 17.84 -0.33 10.18
N ALA A 5 17.29 0.88 10.35
CA ALA A 5 16.62 1.25 11.58
C ALA A 5 15.38 0.38 11.75
N VAL A 6 15.44 -0.57 12.69
CA VAL A 6 14.32 -1.43 13.03
C VAL A 6 13.28 -0.60 13.77
N LEU A 7 12.04 -0.63 13.27
CA LEU A 7 10.88 -0.06 13.94
C LEU A 7 10.42 -1.07 15.00
N ALA A 8 10.63 -0.71 16.27
CA ALA A 8 10.07 -1.45 17.39
C ALA A 8 8.61 -1.03 17.60
N ASP A 9 7.76 -2.00 17.94
CA ASP A 9 6.35 -1.78 18.28
C ASP A 9 5.55 -0.99 17.23
N LEU A 10 5.85 -1.21 15.94
CA LEU A 10 5.08 -0.62 14.84
C LEU A 10 3.63 -1.10 14.94
N PRO A 11 2.64 -0.21 15.16
CA PRO A 11 1.25 -0.61 15.13
C PRO A 11 0.87 -1.11 13.74
N LEU A 12 0.20 -2.26 13.67
CA LEU A 12 -0.19 -2.90 12.42
C LEU A 12 -1.70 -2.86 12.24
N PHE A 13 -2.12 -2.58 11.01
CA PHE A 13 -3.49 -2.64 10.55
C PHE A 13 -3.59 -3.69 9.42
N PRO A 14 -3.90 -4.96 9.76
CA PRO A 14 -4.16 -6.00 8.77
C PRO A 14 -5.48 -5.72 8.02
N LEU A 15 -5.44 -5.71 6.69
CA LEU A 15 -6.58 -5.42 5.81
C LEU A 15 -6.69 -6.43 4.66
N HIS A 16 -7.84 -6.56 4.00
CA HIS A 16 -7.98 -7.22 2.70
C HIS A 16 -7.64 -6.30 1.53
N THR A 17 -6.59 -5.49 1.67
CA THR A 17 -6.06 -4.64 0.62
C THR A 17 -4.54 -4.65 0.64
N VAL A 18 -3.94 -4.29 -0.50
CA VAL A 18 -2.49 -4.14 -0.64
C VAL A 18 -2.23 -2.66 -0.86
N LEU A 19 -1.58 -2.02 0.11
CA LEU A 19 -1.13 -0.64 0.01
C LEU A 19 0.27 -0.60 -0.61
N PHE A 20 0.45 0.19 -1.66
CA PHE A 20 1.77 0.48 -2.22
C PHE A 20 2.30 1.84 -1.72
N PRO A 21 3.61 2.08 -1.83
CA PRO A 21 4.18 3.42 -1.77
C PRO A 21 3.38 4.42 -2.62
N ASP A 22 3.13 5.60 -2.05
CA ASP A 22 2.34 6.69 -2.60
C ASP A 22 0.86 6.39 -2.87
N GLY A 23 0.38 5.19 -2.53
CA GLY A 23 -1.02 4.79 -2.62
C GLY A 23 -1.89 5.54 -1.62
N LEU A 24 -3.12 5.85 -2.02
CA LEU A 24 -4.13 6.44 -1.14
C LEU A 24 -4.95 5.34 -0.48
N LEU A 25 -5.14 5.46 0.83
CA LEU A 25 -5.89 4.51 1.63
C LEU A 25 -6.97 5.24 2.46
N PRO A 26 -8.19 5.40 1.92
CA PRO A 26 -9.33 5.82 2.72
C PRO A 26 -9.77 4.67 3.63
N LEU A 27 -9.96 4.95 4.92
CA LEU A 27 -10.39 3.95 5.91
C LEU A 27 -11.56 4.48 6.73
N LYS A 28 -12.49 3.57 7.03
CA LYS A 28 -13.56 3.76 7.99
C LYS A 28 -13.27 2.90 9.22
N ILE A 29 -12.90 3.55 10.32
CA ILE A 29 -12.47 2.88 11.54
C ILE A 29 -13.57 2.98 12.59
N PHE A 30 -14.01 1.83 13.09
CA PHE A 30 -15.03 1.72 14.13
C PHE A 30 -14.59 0.85 15.33
N GLU A 31 -13.52 0.06 15.19
CA GLU A 31 -12.96 -0.71 16.31
C GLU A 31 -12.11 0.17 17.23
N ALA A 32 -12.33 0.06 18.54
CA ALA A 32 -11.65 0.88 19.55
C ALA A 32 -10.12 0.86 19.44
N ARG A 33 -9.53 -0.33 19.29
CA ARG A 33 -8.07 -0.51 19.14
C ARG A 33 -7.47 0.30 17.98
N TYR A 34 -8.18 0.40 16.85
CA TYR A 34 -7.71 1.13 15.68
C TYR A 34 -8.05 2.62 15.76
N MET A 35 -9.10 3.00 16.49
CA MET A 35 -9.36 4.41 16.81
C MET A 35 -8.26 4.98 17.70
N ASP A 36 -7.82 4.22 18.71
CA ASP A 36 -6.74 4.63 19.60
C ASP A 36 -5.40 4.68 18.85
N MET A 37 -5.10 3.65 18.04
CA MET A 37 -3.94 3.66 17.13
C MET A 37 -3.93 4.90 16.24
N ALA A 38 -5.05 5.25 15.59
CA ALA A 38 -5.11 6.42 14.70
C ALA A 38 -4.87 7.73 15.47
N ARG A 39 -5.43 7.87 16.67
CA ARG A 39 -5.19 9.04 17.54
C ARG A 39 -3.73 9.17 17.94
N ASP A 40 -3.10 8.06 18.30
CA ASP A 40 -1.69 8.04 18.70
C ASP A 40 -0.77 8.37 17.53
N CYS A 41 -1.04 7.79 16.35
CA CYS A 41 -0.32 8.11 15.11
C CYS A 41 -0.43 9.59 14.74
N LEU A 42 -1.63 10.17 14.84
CA LEU A 42 -1.85 11.61 14.59
C LEU A 42 -1.12 12.50 15.59
N ARG A 43 -1.17 12.15 16.89
CA ARG A 43 -0.53 12.93 17.96
C ARG A 43 0.99 12.88 17.85
N ALA A 44 1.56 11.69 17.64
CA ALA A 44 3.00 11.47 17.58
C ALA A 44 3.60 11.75 16.20
N LYS A 45 2.77 11.94 15.16
CA LYS A 45 3.17 12.03 13.75
C LYS A 45 4.01 10.82 13.32
N THR A 46 3.57 9.64 13.76
CA THR A 46 4.23 8.37 13.45
C THR A 46 3.37 7.56 12.47
N PRO A 47 4.00 6.78 11.58
CA PRO A 47 3.26 5.90 10.69
C PRO A 47 2.72 4.67 11.43
N PHE A 48 1.75 4.01 10.82
CA PHE A 48 1.35 2.64 11.13
C PHE A 48 1.68 1.72 9.94
N GLY A 49 1.74 0.42 10.16
CA GLY A 49 1.99 -0.57 9.11
C GLY A 49 0.68 -1.14 8.55
N VAL A 50 0.51 -1.13 7.24
CA VAL A 50 -0.57 -1.82 6.55
C VAL A 50 -0.05 -3.12 5.96
N CYS A 51 -0.69 -4.23 6.31
CA CYS A 51 -0.38 -5.55 5.78
C CYS A 51 -1.62 -6.19 5.18
N LEU A 52 -1.46 -6.89 4.05
CA LEU A 52 -2.51 -7.78 3.58
C LEU A 52 -2.72 -8.91 4.60
N LEU A 53 -3.98 -9.29 4.84
CA LEU A 53 -4.32 -10.48 5.61
C LEU A 53 -3.97 -11.75 4.82
N LYS A 54 -3.08 -12.56 5.38
CA LYS A 54 -2.75 -13.89 4.87
C LYS A 54 -3.80 -14.93 5.25
N SER A 55 -4.31 -14.84 6.48
CA SER A 55 -5.41 -15.65 7.00
C SER A 55 -6.09 -14.94 8.18
N GLY A 56 -7.35 -15.28 8.44
CA GLY A 56 -8.21 -14.60 9.41
C GLY A 56 -8.99 -13.43 8.80
N GLY A 57 -9.87 -12.84 9.61
CA GLY A 57 -10.66 -11.66 9.22
C GLY A 57 -10.00 -10.34 9.63
N GLU A 58 -10.48 -9.25 9.03
CA GLU A 58 -10.17 -7.87 9.48
C GLU A 58 -10.67 -7.63 10.90
N VAL A 59 -11.85 -8.18 11.19
CA VAL A 59 -12.42 -8.22 12.52
C VAL A 59 -11.86 -9.44 13.25
N ALA A 60 -11.13 -9.18 14.35
CA ALA A 60 -10.57 -10.25 15.15
C ALA A 60 -11.69 -11.12 15.73
N LYS A 61 -11.58 -12.44 15.54
CA LYS A 61 -12.42 -13.43 16.24
C LYS A 61 -11.55 -14.15 17.27
N PRO A 62 -12.11 -14.58 18.41
CA PRO A 62 -11.36 -15.25 19.48
C PRO A 62 -10.53 -16.45 19.02
N ASP A 63 -11.03 -17.20 18.04
CA ASP A 63 -10.40 -18.44 17.54
C ASP A 63 -9.69 -18.28 16.19
N GLU A 64 -9.65 -17.07 15.62
CA GLU A 64 -9.13 -16.81 14.28
C GLU A 64 -8.18 -15.61 14.29
N PRO A 65 -6.89 -15.82 14.66
CA PRO A 65 -5.92 -14.73 14.72
C PRO A 65 -5.68 -14.15 13.33
N SER A 66 -5.73 -12.83 13.23
CA SER A 66 -5.38 -12.08 12.02
C SER A 66 -3.87 -12.23 11.75
N VAL A 67 -3.52 -13.00 10.72
CA VAL A 67 -2.12 -13.21 10.33
C VAL A 67 -1.80 -12.26 9.17
N PRO A 68 -0.92 -11.26 9.35
CA PRO A 68 -0.48 -10.38 8.28
C PRO A 68 0.51 -11.08 7.34
N GLU A 69 0.57 -10.62 6.10
CA GLU A 69 1.69 -10.92 5.20
C GLU A 69 2.99 -10.31 5.72
N ALA A 70 4.11 -10.95 5.37
CA ALA A 70 5.44 -10.59 5.86
C ALA A 70 5.99 -9.28 5.27
N VAL A 71 5.39 -8.77 4.20
CA VAL A 71 5.72 -7.47 3.62
C VAL A 71 4.47 -6.61 3.63
N GLY A 72 4.63 -5.37 4.09
CA GLY A 72 3.58 -4.37 4.13
C GLY A 72 4.10 -3.00 3.70
N CYS A 73 3.25 -1.99 3.81
CA CYS A 73 3.59 -0.60 3.54
C CYS A 73 3.29 0.26 4.77
N LEU A 74 4.24 1.12 5.14
CA LEU A 74 4.00 2.15 6.14
C LEU A 74 2.99 3.15 5.59
N ALA A 75 2.09 3.60 6.45
CA ALA A 75 1.03 4.54 6.10
C ALA A 75 1.06 5.72 7.08
N GLU A 76 0.99 6.93 6.52
CA GLU A 76 0.88 8.17 7.28
C GLU A 76 -0.53 8.74 7.12
N ILE A 77 -1.15 9.15 8.23
CA ILE A 77 -2.48 9.73 8.21
C ILE A 77 -2.37 11.18 7.70
N SER A 78 -2.98 11.45 6.55
CA SER A 78 -3.01 12.78 5.94
C SER A 78 -4.25 13.58 6.33
N GLN A 79 -5.39 12.91 6.55
CA GLN A 79 -6.64 13.52 6.98
C GLN A 79 -7.38 12.62 7.95
N CYS A 80 -8.10 13.22 8.89
CA CYS A 80 -8.93 12.50 9.86
C CYS A 80 -10.17 13.33 10.19
N ASP A 81 -11.33 12.76 9.95
CA ASP A 81 -12.64 13.33 10.22
C ASP A 81 -13.45 12.38 11.11
N VAL A 82 -14.35 12.95 11.91
CA VAL A 82 -15.31 12.18 12.69
C VAL A 82 -16.62 12.16 11.90
N GLU A 83 -17.03 10.99 11.42
CA GLU A 83 -18.29 10.84 10.66
C GLU A 83 -19.49 10.85 11.61
N THR A 84 -19.43 10.00 12.64
CA THR A 84 -20.42 9.90 13.71
C THR A 84 -19.72 9.50 15.01
N VAL A 85 -20.42 9.57 16.15
CA VAL A 85 -19.86 9.14 17.44
C VAL A 85 -19.41 7.68 17.35
N GLY A 86 -18.11 7.46 17.55
CA GLY A 86 -17.50 6.11 17.50
C GLY A 86 -17.03 5.66 16.12
N VAL A 87 -17.03 6.54 15.10
CA VAL A 87 -16.54 6.21 13.75
C VAL A 87 -15.61 7.32 13.24
N LEU A 88 -14.38 6.94 12.90
CA LEU A 88 -13.39 7.80 12.26
C LEU A 88 -13.29 7.50 10.77
N LEU A 89 -13.28 8.55 9.95
CA LEU A 89 -12.87 8.48 8.55
C LEU A 89 -11.46 9.03 8.47
N ILE A 90 -10.50 8.19 8.07
CA ILE A 90 -9.13 8.66 7.85
C ILE A 90 -8.75 8.48 6.39
N ARG A 91 -7.93 9.40 5.87
CA ARG A 91 -7.15 9.18 4.66
C ARG A 91 -5.72 9.00 5.07
N ALA A 92 -5.13 7.89 4.62
CA ALA A 92 -3.71 7.64 4.78
C ALA A 92 -3.02 7.57 3.42
N ARG A 93 -1.71 7.83 3.40
CA ARG A 93 -0.85 7.66 2.22
C ARG A 93 0.24 6.64 2.54
N GLY A 94 0.42 5.68 1.64
CA GLY A 94 1.55 4.75 1.71
C GLY A 94 2.88 5.49 1.51
N THR A 95 3.89 5.15 2.29
CA THR A 95 5.23 5.74 2.19
C THR A 95 6.22 4.72 1.67
N ARG A 96 6.81 3.92 2.56
CA ARG A 96 7.83 2.91 2.21
C ARG A 96 7.37 1.52 2.61
N ARG A 97 7.88 0.52 1.91
CA ARG A 97 7.65 -0.88 2.27
C ARG A 97 8.45 -1.26 3.51
N PHE A 98 7.99 -2.28 4.20
CA PHE A 98 8.73 -2.88 5.30
C PHE A 98 8.57 -4.40 5.26
N ARG A 99 9.58 -5.09 5.81
CA ARG A 99 9.50 -6.51 6.15
C ARG A 99 9.17 -6.65 7.63
N LEU A 100 8.09 -7.37 7.91
CA LEU A 100 7.71 -7.74 9.26
C LEU A 100 8.60 -8.90 9.74
N LEU A 101 9.39 -8.66 10.77
CA LEU A 101 10.29 -9.65 11.36
C LEU A 101 9.57 -10.53 12.38
N SER A 102 8.66 -9.91 13.14
CA SER A 102 7.81 -10.59 14.13
C SER A 102 6.63 -9.69 14.49
N HIS A 103 5.61 -10.27 15.11
CA HIS A 103 4.42 -9.56 15.57
C HIS A 103 3.85 -10.20 16.83
N ARG A 104 3.14 -9.40 17.62
CA ARG A 104 2.40 -9.83 18.81
C ARG A 104 1.10 -9.04 18.91
N VAL A 105 0.15 -9.57 19.68
CA VAL A 105 -1.07 -8.86 20.07
C VAL A 105 -0.86 -8.26 21.45
N GLU A 106 -1.10 -6.97 21.60
CA GLU A 106 -1.04 -6.29 22.89
C GLU A 106 -2.31 -6.50 23.72
N THR A 107 -2.29 -6.13 25.00
CA THR A 107 -3.43 -6.27 25.92
C THR A 107 -4.72 -5.63 25.39
N GLY A 108 -4.61 -4.54 24.60
CA GLY A 108 -5.75 -3.87 23.95
C GLY A 108 -6.23 -4.53 22.65
N GLY A 109 -5.67 -5.68 22.25
CA GLY A 109 -6.02 -6.38 21.02
C GLY A 109 -5.40 -5.79 19.74
N LEU A 110 -4.63 -4.70 19.86
CA LEU A 110 -3.87 -4.13 18.73
C LEU A 110 -2.71 -5.06 18.37
N LEU A 111 -2.52 -5.26 17.07
CA LEU A 111 -1.37 -6.00 16.58
C LEU A 111 -0.18 -5.03 16.43
N VAL A 112 0.97 -5.39 16.97
CA VAL A 112 2.21 -4.61 16.86
C VAL A 112 3.35 -5.48 16.37
N GLY A 113 4.27 -4.90 15.62
CA GLY A 113 5.35 -5.61 14.94
C GLY A 113 6.73 -5.04 15.17
N MET A 114 7.75 -5.92 15.06
CA MET A 114 9.11 -5.48 14.76
C MET A 114 9.29 -5.50 13.25
N ALA A 115 9.60 -4.34 12.66
CA ALA A 115 9.63 -4.16 11.22
C ALA A 115 10.95 -3.54 10.75
N GLU A 116 11.46 -4.03 9.63
CA GLU A 116 12.62 -3.49 8.93
C GLU A 116 12.14 -2.76 7.67
N PRO A 117 12.33 -1.43 7.55
CA PRO A 117 12.05 -0.72 6.32
C PRO A 117 12.85 -1.31 5.15
N LEU A 118 12.18 -1.54 4.02
CA LEU A 118 12.86 -1.90 2.78
C LEU A 118 13.40 -0.64 2.10
N GLY A 119 14.51 -0.78 1.40
CA GLY A 119 15.08 0.29 0.59
C GLY A 119 14.20 0.63 -0.63
N ASP A 120 14.65 1.64 -1.36
CA ASP A 120 14.06 1.99 -2.64
C ASP A 120 14.22 0.84 -3.64
N ASP A 121 13.37 0.82 -4.67
CA ASP A 121 13.49 -0.19 -5.73
C ASP A 121 14.84 -0.07 -6.46
N MET A 122 15.36 -1.22 -6.88
CA MET A 122 16.41 -1.24 -7.88
C MET A 122 15.89 -0.54 -9.15
N PRO A 123 16.66 0.41 -9.69
CA PRO A 123 16.23 1.19 -10.84
C PRO A 123 16.04 0.29 -12.06
N LEU A 124 15.15 0.72 -12.96
CA LEU A 124 14.96 0.04 -14.22
C LEU A 124 16.22 0.17 -15.09
N GLU A 125 16.73 -0.96 -15.57
CA GLU A 125 17.86 -1.03 -16.49
C GLU A 125 17.47 -1.81 -17.76
N GLY A 126 18.01 -1.41 -18.90
CA GLY A 126 17.83 -2.11 -20.18
C GLY A 126 16.80 -1.45 -21.12
N ASN A 127 17.09 -1.51 -22.42
CA ASN A 127 16.27 -0.87 -23.44
C ASN A 127 14.89 -1.53 -23.61
N GLU A 128 14.79 -2.85 -23.39
CA GLU A 128 13.53 -3.58 -23.51
C GLU A 128 12.56 -3.18 -22.40
N GLN A 129 13.03 -3.15 -21.15
CA GLN A 129 12.26 -2.70 -20.00
C GLN A 129 11.84 -1.24 -20.16
N LEU A 130 12.70 -0.39 -20.74
CA LEU A 130 12.38 1.01 -20.99
C LEU A 130 11.23 1.17 -22.00
N ALA A 131 11.20 0.36 -23.05
CA ALA A 131 10.10 0.35 -24.02
C ALA A 131 8.78 -0.11 -23.38
N LYS A 132 8.83 -1.18 -22.56
CA LYS A 132 7.65 -1.65 -21.80
C LYS A 132 7.15 -0.61 -20.81
N PHE A 133 8.07 0.07 -20.12
CA PHE A 133 7.75 1.16 -19.22
C PHE A 133 7.02 2.30 -19.94
N GLY A 134 7.49 2.72 -21.12
CA GLY A 134 6.81 3.73 -21.93
C GLY A 134 5.35 3.37 -22.22
N ALA A 135 5.11 2.14 -22.69
CA ALA A 135 3.75 1.66 -22.93
C ALA A 135 2.88 1.62 -21.65
N CYS A 136 3.46 1.20 -20.52
CA CYS A 136 2.77 1.23 -19.23
C CYS A 136 2.41 2.66 -18.79
N ALA A 137 3.33 3.61 -18.94
CA ALA A 137 3.13 5.01 -18.57
C ALA A 137 2.02 5.66 -19.42
N GLU A 138 2.01 5.42 -20.74
CA GLU A 138 0.98 5.93 -21.65
C GLU A 138 -0.42 5.43 -21.27
N VAL A 139 -0.55 4.14 -20.92
CA VAL A 139 -1.84 3.61 -20.49
C VAL A 139 -2.27 4.19 -19.15
N LEU A 140 -1.36 4.34 -18.19
CA LEU A 140 -1.68 4.96 -16.90
C LEU A 140 -2.12 6.41 -17.09
N GLU A 141 -1.42 7.18 -17.93
CA GLU A 141 -1.79 8.55 -18.28
C GLU A 141 -3.19 8.62 -18.88
N ARG A 142 -3.52 7.72 -19.81
CA ARG A 142 -4.86 7.61 -20.41
C ARG A 142 -5.94 7.28 -19.37
N ILE A 143 -5.65 6.38 -18.42
CA ILE A 143 -6.55 6.04 -17.30
C ILE A 143 -6.79 7.29 -16.45
N ILE A 144 -5.74 8.00 -16.06
CA ILE A 144 -5.82 9.23 -15.26
C ILE A 144 -6.67 10.28 -15.97
N ALA A 145 -6.39 10.54 -17.26
CA ALA A 145 -7.15 11.49 -18.06
C ALA A 145 -8.65 11.13 -18.13
N THR A 146 -8.95 9.85 -18.39
CA THR A 146 -10.34 9.35 -18.49
C THR A 146 -11.10 9.51 -17.17
N ILE A 147 -10.46 9.24 -16.03
CA ILE A 147 -11.10 9.40 -14.71
C ILE A 147 -11.34 10.89 -14.43
N ARG A 148 -10.33 11.75 -14.67
CA ARG A 148 -10.44 13.20 -14.45
C ARG A 148 -11.54 13.87 -15.25
N GLU A 149 -11.71 13.46 -16.52
CA GLU A 149 -12.77 13.99 -17.38
C GLU A 149 -14.17 13.62 -16.88
N ARG A 150 -14.31 12.47 -16.21
CA ARG A 150 -15.58 12.01 -15.66
C ARG A 150 -15.87 12.62 -14.30
N ASP A 151 -14.90 12.56 -13.39
CA ASP A 151 -14.98 13.07 -12.02
C ASP A 151 -13.57 13.22 -11.43
N ALA A 152 -13.10 14.46 -11.32
CA ALA A 152 -11.77 14.77 -10.79
C ALA A 152 -11.60 14.37 -9.31
N ASP A 153 -12.67 14.40 -8.51
CA ASP A 153 -12.59 14.07 -7.07
C ASP A 153 -12.51 12.55 -6.82
N SER A 154 -12.83 11.75 -7.85
CA SER A 154 -12.77 10.28 -7.82
C SER A 154 -11.39 9.69 -8.11
N LEU A 155 -10.40 10.52 -8.42
CA LEU A 155 -9.06 10.05 -8.76
C LEU A 155 -8.44 9.23 -7.61
N PRO A 156 -8.05 7.97 -7.86
CA PRO A 156 -7.47 7.12 -6.83
C PRO A 156 -5.98 7.39 -6.58
N PHE A 157 -5.42 8.48 -7.13
CA PHE A 157 -4.00 8.77 -7.10
C PHE A 157 -3.74 10.17 -6.57
N ALA A 158 -2.71 10.30 -5.74
CA ALA A 158 -2.28 11.59 -5.23
C ALA A 158 -1.36 12.30 -6.23
N GLU A 159 -1.56 13.62 -6.39
CA GLU A 159 -0.63 14.49 -7.09
C GLU A 159 0.64 14.75 -6.23
N PRO A 160 1.79 15.10 -6.86
CA PRO A 160 2.02 15.15 -8.32
C PRO A 160 2.15 13.74 -8.93
N PHE A 161 1.68 13.56 -10.16
CA PHE A 161 1.86 12.30 -10.89
C PHE A 161 3.31 12.17 -11.37
N ARG A 162 3.96 11.05 -11.04
CA ARG A 162 5.35 10.74 -11.41
C ARG A 162 5.37 9.75 -12.56
N LEU A 163 4.87 10.15 -13.73
CA LEU A 163 4.78 9.29 -14.92
C LEU A 163 6.17 8.92 -15.48
N GLU A 164 7.20 9.65 -15.07
CA GLU A 164 8.61 9.41 -15.35
C GLU A 164 9.28 8.38 -14.42
N ASP A 165 8.61 7.96 -13.33
CA ASP A 165 9.13 7.03 -12.33
C ASP A 165 8.56 5.61 -12.55
N PRO A 166 9.38 4.63 -12.99
CA PRO A 166 8.92 3.25 -13.21
C PRO A 166 8.35 2.58 -11.95
N SER A 167 8.87 2.93 -10.77
CA SER A 167 8.40 2.38 -9.50
C SER A 167 6.99 2.90 -9.20
N TRP A 168 6.78 4.21 -9.40
CA TRP A 168 5.45 4.81 -9.22
C TRP A 168 4.45 4.26 -10.24
N VAL A 169 4.77 4.28 -11.54
CA VAL A 169 3.87 3.81 -12.60
C VAL A 169 3.45 2.36 -12.39
N SER A 170 4.41 1.47 -12.12
CA SER A 170 4.10 0.05 -11.87
C SER A 170 3.23 -0.16 -10.63
N ASN A 171 3.43 0.61 -9.56
CA ASN A 171 2.58 0.57 -8.36
C ASN A 171 1.16 1.05 -8.64
N ARG A 172 0.97 2.20 -9.31
CA ARG A 172 -0.37 2.73 -9.64
C ARG A 172 -1.16 1.80 -10.55
N LEU A 173 -0.48 1.21 -11.55
CA LEU A 173 -1.10 0.20 -12.41
C LEU A 173 -1.52 -1.04 -11.62
N ALA A 174 -0.68 -1.54 -10.71
CA ALA A 174 -1.02 -2.68 -9.86
C ALA A 174 -2.24 -2.43 -8.95
N GLU A 175 -2.48 -1.17 -8.55
CA GLU A 175 -3.65 -0.79 -7.76
C GLU A 175 -4.93 -0.66 -8.59
N VAL A 176 -4.87 -0.07 -9.78
CA VAL A 176 -6.07 0.19 -10.61
C VAL A 176 -6.49 -1.01 -11.46
N LEU A 177 -5.54 -1.88 -11.84
CA LEU A 177 -5.84 -3.07 -12.64
C LEU A 177 -6.58 -4.12 -11.77
N PRO A 178 -7.50 -4.91 -12.38
CA PRO A 178 -8.30 -5.92 -11.68
C PRO A 178 -7.50 -7.19 -11.34
N ILE A 179 -6.39 -7.02 -10.62
CA ILE A 179 -5.45 -8.07 -10.21
C ILE A 179 -5.93 -8.69 -8.90
N ALA A 180 -5.93 -10.03 -8.83
CA ALA A 180 -6.26 -10.76 -7.60
C ALA A 180 -5.30 -10.38 -6.44
N LEU A 181 -5.81 -10.27 -5.21
CA LEU A 181 -5.05 -9.77 -4.05
C LEU A 181 -3.70 -10.46 -3.85
N ARG A 182 -3.63 -11.79 -4.00
CA ARG A 182 -2.37 -12.53 -3.86
C ARG A 182 -1.34 -12.14 -4.92
N ALA A 183 -1.76 -11.94 -6.17
CA ALA A 183 -0.88 -11.49 -7.24
C ALA A 183 -0.46 -10.02 -7.04
N ARG A 184 -1.39 -9.16 -6.59
CA ARG A 184 -1.09 -7.77 -6.22
C ARG A 184 -0.07 -7.69 -5.08
N GLN A 185 -0.19 -8.55 -4.07
CA GLN A 185 0.80 -8.67 -2.99
C GLN A 185 2.17 -9.05 -3.53
N LYS A 186 2.25 -10.01 -4.47
CA LYS A 186 3.53 -10.36 -5.12
C LYS A 186 4.14 -9.20 -5.90
N LEU A 187 3.32 -8.39 -6.57
CA LEU A 187 3.80 -7.15 -7.21
C LEU A 187 4.34 -6.14 -6.20
N MET A 188 3.71 -5.98 -5.03
CA MET A 188 4.18 -5.08 -3.97
C MET A 188 5.51 -5.54 -3.36
N GLU A 189 5.71 -6.85 -3.26
CA GLU A 189 6.94 -7.48 -2.75
C GLU A 189 8.16 -7.35 -3.68
N LEU A 190 7.98 -7.10 -4.98
CA LEU A 190 9.10 -6.93 -5.93
C LEU A 190 9.90 -5.67 -5.62
N GLN A 191 11.20 -5.82 -5.35
CA GLN A 191 12.14 -4.72 -5.08
C GLN A 191 12.88 -4.25 -6.35
N ASP A 192 12.44 -4.69 -7.52
CA ASP A 192 13.00 -4.35 -8.82
C ASP A 192 11.89 -3.72 -9.66
N ALA A 193 12.06 -2.44 -10.02
CA ALA A 193 11.07 -1.70 -10.78
C ALA A 193 10.90 -2.26 -12.21
N GLY A 194 11.99 -2.70 -12.84
CA GLY A 194 11.96 -3.32 -14.17
C GLY A 194 11.19 -4.64 -14.15
N ALA A 195 11.46 -5.51 -13.17
CA ALA A 195 10.73 -6.75 -13.01
C ALA A 195 9.22 -6.52 -12.73
N ARG A 196 8.88 -5.50 -11.94
CA ARG A 196 7.47 -5.14 -11.72
C ARG A 196 6.80 -4.64 -13.00
N ILE A 197 7.49 -3.82 -13.79
CA ILE A 197 7.04 -3.36 -15.11
C ILE A 197 6.81 -4.55 -16.05
N ASP A 198 7.71 -5.52 -16.10
CA ASP A 198 7.54 -6.71 -16.95
C ASP A 198 6.24 -7.47 -16.64
N VAL A 199 5.95 -7.68 -15.35
CA VAL A 199 4.74 -8.40 -14.93
C VAL A 199 3.48 -7.59 -15.23
N VAL A 200 3.48 -6.29 -14.94
CA VAL A 200 2.34 -5.40 -15.22
C VAL A 200 2.09 -5.28 -16.72
N HIS A 201 3.14 -5.08 -17.52
CA HIS A 201 3.06 -5.02 -18.98
C HIS A 201 2.51 -6.33 -19.55
N HIS A 202 2.99 -7.48 -19.08
CA HIS A 202 2.48 -8.78 -19.51
C HIS A 202 1.00 -8.95 -19.20
N TYR A 203 0.55 -8.53 -18.01
CA TYR A 203 -0.86 -8.52 -17.66
C TYR A 203 -1.68 -7.65 -18.63
N MET A 204 -1.21 -6.45 -18.92
CA MET A 204 -1.88 -5.53 -19.85
C MET A 204 -1.98 -6.11 -21.27
N GLN A 205 -0.94 -6.80 -21.75
CA GLN A 205 -0.97 -7.52 -23.04
C GLN A 205 -2.03 -8.62 -23.06
N GLN A 206 -2.08 -9.46 -22.02
CA GLN A 206 -3.05 -10.55 -21.93
C GLN A 206 -4.50 -10.06 -21.92
N HIS A 207 -4.71 -8.86 -21.37
CA HIS A 207 -6.03 -8.23 -21.24
C HIS A 207 -6.33 -7.17 -22.31
N GLN A 208 -5.50 -7.05 -23.37
CA GLN A 208 -5.69 -6.14 -24.51
C GLN A 208 -5.83 -4.66 -24.11
N LEU A 209 -5.00 -4.22 -23.16
CA LEU A 209 -4.99 -2.84 -22.65
C LEU A 209 -3.93 -1.94 -23.31
N LEU A 210 -3.02 -2.52 -24.10
CA LEU A 210 -1.99 -1.82 -24.89
C LEU A 210 -2.50 -1.46 -26.28
#